data_AF-A0A954QKG1-F1
#
_entry.id   AF-A0A954QKG1-F1
#
_cell.length_a   1.000
_cell.length_b   1.000
_cell.length_c   1.000
_cell.angle_alpha   90.00
_cell.angle_beta   90.00
_cell.angle_gamma   90.00
#
_symmetry.space_group_name_H-M   'P 1'
#
loop_
_entity.id
_entity.type
_entity.pdbx_description
1 polymer ?
#
loop_
_entity_poly.entity_id
_entity_poly.type
_entity_poly.pdbx_seq_one_letter_code
_entity_poly.pdbx_strand_id
1 'polypeptide(L)'
;EAWGQHRTAEVGKWTQARDPSRLVNIASGGNFWPVGDIVDRHNYPHPDFPFDAERFASFVKVVGEFGGHGWPVAEHLWKESKQNWGYGGLPKTEAEYLDRYRESMTRLLDLKRRGISAGVYTQTTDVEGEINGLMTYDRKVIKIRTEQLKQIHAPLTAP
;
A
#
# COMPACT_ATOMS: atom_id res chain seq x y z
N GLU A 1 -11.41 -4.39 -0.89
CA GLU A 1 -10.75 -5.67 -0.54
C GLU A 1 -11.72 -6.84 -0.67
N ALA A 2 -11.20 -8.08 -0.73
CA ALA A 2 -11.95 -9.35 -0.82
C ALA A 2 -12.73 -9.66 -2.12
N TRP A 3 -12.54 -8.88 -3.19
CA TRP A 3 -13.24 -9.12 -4.45
C TRP A 3 -12.83 -10.46 -5.05
N GLY A 4 -13.80 -11.33 -5.32
CA GLY A 4 -13.57 -12.63 -5.95
C GLY A 4 -13.04 -13.72 -5.01
N GLN A 5 -12.98 -13.51 -3.69
CA GLN A 5 -12.65 -14.58 -2.74
C GLN A 5 -13.83 -15.53 -2.55
N HIS A 6 -13.66 -16.80 -2.91
CA HIS A 6 -14.70 -17.84 -2.79
C HIS A 6 -14.09 -19.15 -2.29
N ARG A 7 -13.24 -19.79 -3.11
CA ARG A 7 -12.57 -21.07 -2.79
C ARG A 7 -11.10 -20.84 -2.41
N THR A 8 -10.83 -19.83 -1.59
CA THR A 8 -9.46 -19.34 -1.30
C THR A 8 -8.50 -20.45 -0.88
N ALA A 9 -8.90 -21.31 0.07
CA ALA A 9 -8.04 -22.40 0.53
C ALA A 9 -7.79 -23.48 -0.53
N GLU A 10 -8.79 -23.80 -1.35
CA GLU A 10 -8.65 -24.80 -2.40
C GLU A 10 -7.81 -24.28 -3.56
N VAL A 11 -8.11 -23.08 -4.05
CA VAL A 11 -7.36 -22.41 -5.11
C VAL A 11 -5.92 -22.14 -4.67
N GLY A 12 -5.70 -21.74 -3.42
CA GLY A 12 -4.36 -21.54 -2.86
C GLY A 12 -3.53 -22.82 -2.88
N LYS A 13 -4.07 -23.93 -2.34
CA LYS A 13 -3.39 -25.24 -2.37
C LYS A 13 -3.13 -25.73 -3.79
N TRP A 14 -4.11 -25.58 -4.69
CA TRP A 14 -3.95 -25.94 -6.09
C TRP A 14 -2.84 -25.11 -6.76
N THR A 15 -2.78 -23.81 -6.49
CA THR A 15 -1.77 -22.90 -7.06
C THR A 15 -0.37 -23.28 -6.59
N GLN A 16 -0.18 -23.52 -5.29
CA GLN A 16 1.10 -23.97 -4.73
C GLN A 16 1.55 -25.31 -5.35
N ALA A 17 0.63 -26.24 -5.55
CA ALA A 17 0.92 -27.53 -6.20
C ALA A 17 1.22 -27.38 -7.71
N ARG A 18 0.53 -26.46 -8.37
CA ARG A 18 0.65 -26.23 -9.82
C ARG A 18 1.97 -25.60 -10.23
N ASP A 19 2.52 -24.74 -9.38
CA ASP A 19 3.82 -24.11 -9.60
C ASP A 19 4.51 -23.81 -8.25
N PRO A 20 5.33 -24.75 -7.74
CA PRO A 20 6.04 -24.56 -6.48
C PRO A 20 7.24 -23.62 -6.58
N SER A 21 7.54 -23.07 -7.76
CA SER A 21 8.70 -22.17 -7.95
C SER A 21 8.42 -20.71 -7.55
N ARG A 22 7.17 -20.36 -7.21
CA ARG A 22 6.72 -19.01 -6.91
C ARG A 22 6.00 -18.94 -5.57
N LEU A 23 6.21 -17.85 -4.83
CA LEU A 23 5.45 -17.54 -3.62
C LEU A 23 4.02 -17.13 -3.99
N VAL A 24 3.05 -17.54 -3.16
CA VAL A 24 1.63 -17.29 -3.35
C VAL A 24 1.10 -16.35 -2.28
N ASN A 25 0.67 -15.15 -2.71
CA ASN A 25 -0.19 -14.27 -1.93
C ASN A 25 -1.65 -14.47 -2.38
N ILE A 26 -2.36 -15.38 -1.71
CA ILE A 26 -3.69 -15.82 -2.14
C ILE A 26 -4.80 -14.80 -1.83
N ALA A 27 -4.60 -13.97 -0.81
CA ALA A 27 -5.61 -13.08 -0.25
C ALA A 27 -4.96 -11.79 0.24
N SER A 28 -4.85 -10.82 -0.66
CA SER A 28 -4.41 -9.46 -0.35
C SER A 28 -5.53 -8.67 0.35
N GLY A 29 -5.19 -7.88 1.37
CA GLY A 29 -6.15 -7.03 2.08
C GLY A 29 -6.99 -7.73 3.15
N GLY A 30 -6.35 -8.31 4.17
CA GLY A 30 -6.98 -8.53 5.48
C GLY A 30 -8.01 -9.67 5.61
N ASN A 31 -8.52 -10.24 4.52
CA ASN A 31 -9.46 -11.37 4.50
C ASN A 31 -8.72 -12.72 4.37
N PHE A 32 -7.67 -12.85 5.19
CA PHE A 32 -6.69 -13.90 5.04
C PHE A 32 -7.22 -15.27 5.48
N TRP A 33 -6.84 -16.29 4.70
CA TRP A 33 -6.96 -17.70 5.04
C TRP A 33 -5.55 -18.30 5.11
N PRO A 34 -5.24 -19.20 6.06
CA PRO A 34 -3.89 -19.72 6.28
C PRO A 34 -3.47 -20.72 5.18
N VAL A 35 -3.29 -20.21 3.97
CA VAL A 35 -2.92 -20.93 2.74
C VAL A 35 -2.10 -20.01 1.85
N GLY A 36 -1.18 -20.57 1.06
CA GLY A 36 -0.15 -19.77 0.39
C GLY A 36 1.03 -19.52 1.32
N ASP A 37 1.84 -18.52 0.98
CA ASP A 37 3.12 -18.24 1.63
C ASP A 37 3.14 -16.86 2.31
N ILE A 38 2.26 -15.95 1.88
CA ILE A 38 2.22 -14.55 2.29
C ILE A 38 0.92 -14.24 3.02
N VAL A 39 1.04 -13.60 4.18
CA VAL A 39 -0.05 -12.87 4.83
C VAL A 39 0.07 -11.38 4.49
N ASP A 40 -1.00 -10.84 3.93
CA ASP A 40 -1.05 -9.48 3.40
C ASP A 40 -2.13 -8.66 4.11
N ARG A 41 -1.68 -7.59 4.75
CA ARG A 41 -2.52 -6.60 5.42
C ARG A 41 -2.57 -5.31 4.61
N HIS A 42 -3.78 -4.85 4.32
CA HIS A 42 -4.01 -3.47 3.91
C HIS A 42 -4.29 -2.62 5.15
N ASN A 43 -3.66 -1.46 5.25
CA ASN A 43 -3.90 -0.54 6.36
C ASN A 43 -3.69 0.91 5.92
N TYR A 44 -4.72 1.73 6.13
CA TYR A 44 -4.75 3.11 5.66
C TYR A 44 -4.97 4.10 6.81
N PRO A 45 -4.36 5.30 6.74
CA PRO A 45 -3.38 5.73 5.73
C PRO A 45 -1.95 5.30 6.05
N HIS A 46 -1.63 4.97 7.30
CA HIS A 46 -0.28 4.57 7.69
C HIS A 46 -0.14 3.04 7.69
N PRO A 47 1.03 2.49 7.36
CA PRO A 47 1.22 1.06 7.39
C PRO A 47 1.14 0.56 8.84
N ASP A 48 0.52 -0.60 9.02
CA ASP A 48 0.43 -1.29 10.31
C ASP A 48 0.29 -2.80 10.09
N PHE A 49 0.71 -3.59 11.07
CA PHE A 49 0.60 -5.03 11.01
C PHE A 49 0.36 -5.66 12.41
N PRO A 50 -0.64 -6.54 12.57
CA PRO A 50 -0.93 -7.20 13.84
C PRO A 50 0.01 -8.39 14.11
N PHE A 51 1.13 -8.14 14.77
CA PHE A 51 2.16 -9.16 15.05
C PHE A 51 1.74 -10.23 16.09
N ASP A 52 0.80 -9.92 16.98
CA ASP A 52 0.44 -10.79 18.10
C ASP A 52 -0.44 -12.00 17.68
N ALA A 53 -0.78 -12.10 16.40
CA ALA A 53 -1.58 -13.18 15.88
C ALA A 53 -0.70 -14.40 15.51
N GLU A 54 -0.67 -15.40 16.40
CA GLU A 54 0.06 -16.66 16.23
C GLU A 54 -0.19 -17.33 14.87
N ARG A 55 -1.42 -17.20 14.34
CA ARG A 55 -1.80 -17.69 13.01
C ARG A 55 -0.94 -17.16 11.84
N PHE A 56 -0.15 -16.11 12.05
CA PHE A 56 0.75 -15.52 11.06
C PHE A 56 2.22 -15.90 11.24
N ALA A 57 2.56 -16.69 12.26
CA ALA A 57 3.94 -16.97 12.63
C ALA A 57 4.75 -17.55 11.45
N SER A 58 4.18 -18.52 10.73
CA SER A 58 4.82 -19.24 9.61
C SER A 58 4.74 -18.53 8.25
N PHE A 59 4.13 -17.35 8.16
CA PHE A 59 3.92 -16.65 6.90
C PHE A 59 4.90 -15.49 6.71
N VAL A 60 5.22 -15.19 5.45
CA VAL A 60 5.87 -13.95 5.04
C VAL A 60 4.86 -12.81 5.29
N LYS A 61 5.25 -11.82 6.09
CA LYS A 61 4.36 -10.74 6.53
C LYS A 61 4.54 -9.51 5.66
N VAL A 62 3.45 -9.04 5.05
CA VAL A 62 3.47 -7.92 4.10
C VAL A 62 2.36 -6.92 4.44
N VAL A 63 2.68 -5.63 4.31
CA VAL A 63 1.67 -4.57 4.26
C VAL A 63 1.38 -4.28 2.78
N GLY A 64 0.45 -5.03 2.19
CA GLY A 64 0.28 -5.05 0.73
C GLY A 64 -0.42 -3.84 0.16
N GLU A 65 -1.04 -3.01 0.99
CA GLU A 65 -1.41 -1.65 0.63
C GLU A 65 -1.39 -0.74 1.88
N PHE A 66 -0.82 0.45 1.74
CA PHE A 66 -0.90 1.53 2.72
C PHE A 66 -0.72 2.88 2.02
N GLY A 67 -0.83 3.97 2.76
CA GLY A 67 -0.59 5.30 2.25
C GLY A 67 -1.86 5.94 1.73
N GLY A 68 -1.82 6.35 0.46
CA GLY A 68 -2.96 6.97 -0.19
C GLY A 68 -3.32 8.33 0.42
N HIS A 69 -2.31 9.14 0.74
CA HIS A 69 -2.51 10.55 1.13
C HIS A 69 -2.93 11.36 -0.10
N GLY A 70 -4.06 12.05 -0.04
CA GLY A 70 -4.56 12.85 -1.17
C GLY A 70 -3.84 14.21 -1.29
N TRP A 71 -3.57 14.68 -2.50
CA TRP A 71 -3.12 16.07 -2.73
C TRP A 71 -3.73 16.62 -4.03
N PRO A 72 -4.59 17.66 -3.98
CA PRO A 72 -5.20 18.20 -5.18
C PRO A 72 -4.20 19.05 -5.95
N VAL A 73 -4.14 18.83 -7.27
CA VAL A 73 -3.38 19.67 -8.20
C VAL A 73 -4.38 20.29 -9.16
N ALA A 74 -4.49 21.62 -9.14
CA ALA A 74 -5.43 22.37 -9.99
C ALA A 74 -5.23 22.01 -11.48
N GLU A 75 -6.30 22.04 -12.28
CA GLU A 75 -6.31 21.71 -13.71
C GLU A 75 -5.97 20.24 -14.07
N HIS A 76 -5.57 19.43 -13.09
CA HIS A 76 -5.18 18.02 -13.28
C HIS A 76 -6.10 17.03 -12.55
N LEU A 77 -7.22 17.50 -12.03
CA LEU A 77 -8.27 16.69 -11.42
C LEU A 77 -9.16 16.08 -12.50
N TRP A 78 -9.75 14.91 -12.24
CA TRP A 78 -10.74 14.30 -13.15
C TRP A 78 -11.93 15.24 -13.41
N LYS A 79 -12.49 15.80 -12.33
CA LYS A 79 -13.58 16.77 -12.34
C LYS A 79 -13.41 17.72 -11.16
N GLU A 80 -13.14 18.98 -11.42
CA GLU A 80 -12.95 19.99 -10.35
C GLU A 80 -14.18 20.16 -9.46
N SER A 81 -15.38 19.98 -10.02
CA SER A 81 -16.64 20.11 -9.30
C SER A 81 -17.00 18.90 -8.43
N LYS A 82 -16.22 17.82 -8.45
CA LYS A 82 -16.49 16.62 -7.64
C LYS A 82 -15.77 16.71 -6.29
N GLN A 83 -16.35 16.04 -5.29
CA GLN A 83 -15.67 15.84 -4.02
C GLN A 83 -14.47 14.92 -4.21
N ASN A 84 -13.28 15.47 -3.98
CA ASN A 84 -12.03 14.73 -3.99
C ASN A 84 -11.69 14.23 -2.59
N TRP A 85 -11.04 13.08 -2.51
CA TRP A 85 -10.66 12.47 -1.24
C TRP A 85 -9.35 11.70 -1.34
N GLY A 86 -8.79 11.42 -0.17
CA GLY A 86 -7.67 10.51 0.05
C GLY A 86 -7.75 9.97 1.49
N TYR A 87 -6.99 8.93 1.79
CA TYR A 87 -6.99 8.31 3.11
C TYR A 87 -6.41 9.27 4.17
N GLY A 88 -7.02 9.30 5.35
CA GLY A 88 -6.64 10.26 6.40
C GLY A 88 -7.08 11.70 6.14
N GLY A 89 -7.97 11.93 5.16
CA GLY A 89 -8.43 13.26 4.76
C GLY A 89 -7.38 14.04 3.96
N LEU A 90 -7.77 15.18 3.41
CA LEU A 90 -6.87 16.00 2.62
C LEU A 90 -5.96 16.88 3.51
N PRO A 91 -4.65 16.92 3.26
CA PRO A 91 -3.74 17.85 3.88
C PRO A 91 -4.08 19.29 3.45
N LYS A 92 -3.81 20.25 4.33
CA LYS A 92 -4.08 21.67 4.11
C LYS A 92 -2.99 22.36 3.28
N THR A 93 -1.79 21.78 3.25
CA THR A 93 -0.63 22.31 2.52
C THR A 93 0.18 21.20 1.87
N GLU A 94 0.99 21.55 0.88
CA GLU A 94 1.92 20.61 0.22
C GLU A 94 2.97 20.08 1.22
N ALA A 95 3.41 20.92 2.16
CA ALA A 95 4.33 20.51 3.22
C ALA A 95 3.69 19.43 4.10
N GLU A 96 2.42 19.60 4.49
CA GLU A 96 1.70 18.58 5.27
C GLU A 96 1.50 17.28 4.48
N TYR A 97 1.18 17.36 3.18
CA TYR A 97 1.09 16.19 2.30
C TYR A 97 2.39 15.37 2.34
N LEU A 98 3.52 16.07 2.16
CA LEU A 98 4.83 15.47 2.13
C LEU A 98 5.26 14.91 3.50
N ASP A 99 4.93 15.59 4.60
CA ASP A 99 5.25 15.11 5.95
C ASP A 99 4.44 13.86 6.31
N ARG A 100 3.16 13.79 5.92
CA ARG A 100 2.34 12.58 6.05
C ARG A 100 2.94 11.40 5.26
N TYR A 101 3.48 11.65 4.06
CA TYR A 101 4.19 10.63 3.28
C TYR A 101 5.44 10.12 4.02
N ARG A 102 6.27 11.04 4.53
CA ARG A 102 7.48 10.70 5.31
C ARG A 102 7.17 9.92 6.58
N GLU A 103 6.08 10.27 7.26
CA GLU A 103 5.62 9.55 8.44
C GLU A 103 5.27 8.10 8.09
N SER A 104 4.53 7.87 7.01
CA SER A 104 4.22 6.51 6.53
C SER A 104 5.49 5.71 6.24
N MET A 105 6.51 6.32 5.63
CA MET A 105 7.79 5.63 5.36
C MET A 105 8.60 5.35 6.63
N THR A 106 8.59 6.26 7.60
CA THR A 106 9.20 6.04 8.93
C THR A 106 8.55 4.87 9.65
N ARG A 107 7.21 4.80 9.63
CA ARG A 107 6.46 3.68 10.21
C ARG A 107 6.74 2.37 9.47
N LEU A 108 6.84 2.38 8.14
CA LEU A 108 7.22 1.20 7.37
C LEU A 108 8.63 0.71 7.74
N LEU A 109 9.58 1.62 7.98
CA LEU A 109 10.93 1.27 8.41
C LEU A 109 10.94 0.59 9.79
N ASP A 110 10.11 1.04 10.72
CA ASP A 110 9.92 0.35 12.01
C ASP A 110 9.35 -1.06 11.82
N LEU A 111 8.30 -1.19 10.99
CA LEU A 111 7.71 -2.47 10.66
C LEU A 111 8.70 -3.43 9.99
N LYS A 112 9.59 -2.93 9.10
CA LYS A 112 10.69 -3.69 8.51
C LYS A 112 11.59 -4.28 9.61
N ARG A 113 11.98 -3.49 10.61
CA ARG A 113 12.82 -3.95 11.74
C ARG A 113 12.13 -5.02 12.59
N ARG A 114 10.80 -5.05 12.60
CA ARG A 114 9.98 -6.05 13.31
C ARG A 114 9.66 -7.29 12.48
N GLY A 115 10.13 -7.36 11.23
CA GLY A 115 9.99 -8.55 10.37
C GLY A 115 8.96 -8.44 9.25
N ILE A 116 8.43 -7.25 8.95
CA ILE A 116 7.69 -7.04 7.70
C ILE A 116 8.65 -7.12 6.52
N SER A 117 8.31 -7.97 5.56
CA SER A 117 9.14 -8.26 4.38
C SER A 117 8.90 -7.31 3.21
N ALA A 118 7.70 -6.72 3.12
CA ALA A 118 7.37 -5.74 2.07
C ALA A 118 6.27 -4.78 2.50
N GLY A 119 6.26 -3.60 1.86
CA GLY A 119 5.19 -2.62 1.93
C GLY A 119 4.92 -2.04 0.54
N VAL A 120 3.65 -1.90 0.16
CA VAL A 120 3.26 -1.28 -1.12
C VAL A 120 2.46 -0.01 -0.86
N TYR A 121 2.95 1.13 -1.35
CA TYR A 121 2.24 2.41 -1.25
C TYR A 121 1.19 2.50 -2.35
N THR A 122 -0.07 2.70 -1.97
CA THR A 122 -1.15 3.05 -2.90
C THR A 122 -1.16 4.56 -3.15
N GLN A 123 -1.33 5.08 -4.35
CA GLN A 123 -1.33 4.40 -5.65
C GLN A 123 -0.48 5.19 -6.65
N THR A 124 -0.27 4.67 -7.85
CA THR A 124 0.57 5.33 -8.85
C THR A 124 -0.07 6.61 -9.40
N THR A 125 -1.38 6.60 -9.67
CA THR A 125 -2.10 7.71 -10.31
C THR A 125 -3.41 8.00 -9.59
N ASP A 126 -3.87 9.24 -9.63
CA ASP A 126 -5.24 9.56 -9.21
C ASP A 126 -6.27 8.80 -10.05
N VAL A 127 -7.36 8.39 -9.42
CA VAL A 127 -8.47 7.69 -10.07
C VAL A 127 -9.78 8.40 -9.72
N GLU A 128 -10.33 9.10 -10.70
CA GLU A 128 -11.56 9.88 -10.58
C GLU A 128 -11.51 10.88 -9.39
N GLY A 129 -12.30 10.66 -8.34
CA GLY A 129 -12.31 11.50 -7.14
C GLY A 129 -11.30 11.07 -6.07
N GLU A 130 -10.63 9.93 -6.25
CA GLU A 130 -9.57 9.48 -5.35
C GLU A 130 -8.23 10.06 -5.82
N ILE A 131 -7.76 11.09 -5.11
CA ILE A 131 -6.64 11.95 -5.55
C ILE A 131 -5.34 11.66 -4.79
N ASN A 132 -5.14 10.40 -4.44
CA ASN A 132 -4.03 9.91 -3.63
C ASN A 132 -2.93 9.21 -4.45
N GLY A 133 -2.94 9.39 -5.76
CA GLY A 133 -1.87 8.96 -6.63
C GLY A 133 -0.59 9.78 -6.42
N LEU A 134 0.56 9.16 -6.66
CA LEU A 134 1.83 9.87 -6.81
C LEU A 134 1.89 10.72 -8.08
N MET A 135 1.00 10.46 -9.03
CA MET A 135 0.81 11.24 -10.25
C MET A 135 -0.65 11.70 -10.36
N THR A 136 -0.87 12.82 -11.04
CA THR A 136 -2.21 13.33 -11.33
C THR A 136 -3.01 12.39 -12.23
N TYR A 137 -4.32 12.64 -12.32
CA TYR A 137 -5.26 11.82 -13.10
C TYR A 137 -4.83 11.66 -14.56
N ASP A 138 -4.36 12.76 -15.18
CA ASP A 138 -3.88 12.82 -16.55
C ASP A 138 -2.41 12.37 -16.72
N ARG A 139 -1.75 11.95 -15.64
CA ARG A 139 -0.35 11.48 -15.58
C ARG A 139 0.68 12.54 -16.00
N LYS A 140 0.32 13.83 -16.02
CA LYS A 140 1.24 14.91 -16.43
C LYS A 140 2.09 15.46 -15.29
N VAL A 141 1.59 15.40 -14.06
CA VAL A 141 2.29 15.95 -12.89
C VAL A 141 2.60 14.83 -11.91
N ILE A 142 3.88 14.75 -11.52
CA ILE A 142 4.35 13.90 -10.43
C ILE A 142 4.27 14.75 -9.15
N LYS A 143 3.45 14.34 -8.17
CA LYS A 143 3.14 15.14 -6.96
C LYS A 143 4.29 15.19 -5.96
N ILE A 144 5.12 14.15 -5.91
CA ILE A 144 6.38 14.13 -5.15
C ILE A 144 7.50 13.77 -6.11
N ARG A 145 8.46 14.68 -6.30
CA ARG A 145 9.57 14.48 -7.24
C ARG A 145 10.29 13.16 -6.98
N THR A 146 10.71 12.49 -8.05
CA THR A 146 11.34 11.17 -8.02
C THR A 146 12.62 11.13 -7.18
N GLU A 147 13.41 12.21 -7.20
CA GLU A 147 14.63 12.34 -6.41
C GLU A 147 14.33 12.39 -4.92
N GLN A 148 13.22 13.06 -4.57
CA GLN A 148 12.76 13.17 -3.19
C GLN A 148 12.18 11.85 -2.69
N LEU A 149 11.40 11.14 -3.52
CA LEU A 149 10.97 9.78 -3.21
C LEU A 149 12.16 8.86 -2.97
N LYS A 150 13.18 8.91 -3.84
CA LYS A 150 14.43 8.13 -3.69
C LYS A 150 15.12 8.43 -2.36
N GLN A 151 15.22 9.70 -1.96
CA GLN A 151 15.81 10.08 -0.66
C GLN A 151 15.01 9.54 0.52
N ILE A 152 13.69 9.66 0.48
CA ILE A 152 12.81 9.14 1.56
C ILE A 152 12.90 7.62 1.65
N HIS A 153 13.06 6.92 0.52
CA HIS A 153 13.10 5.46 0.44
C HIS A 153 14.49 4.86 0.70
N ALA A 154 15.56 5.66 0.65
CA ALA A 154 16.93 5.18 0.84
C ALA A 154 17.12 4.35 2.14
N PRO A 155 16.56 4.75 3.30
CA PRO A 155 16.67 3.94 4.52
C PRO A 155 15.98 2.57 4.46
N LEU A 156 14.96 2.41 3.61
CA LEU A 156 14.26 1.12 3.43
C LEU A 156 15.08 0.12 2.61
N THR A 157 15.99 0.60 1.78
CA THR A 157 16.79 -0.21 0.85
C THR A 157 18.27 -0.31 1.23
N ALA A 158 18.69 0.46 2.24
CA ALA A 158 20.02 0.32 2.81
C ALA A 158 20.21 -1.11 3.38
N PRO A 159 21.39 -1.72 3.17
CA PRO A 159 21.74 -3.05 3.66
C PRO A 159 21.75 -3.12 5.19
#